data_AF-A0A6P2CZM4-F1
#
_entry.id   AF-A0A6P2CZM4-F1
#
_cell.length_a   1.000
_cell.length_b   1.000
_cell.length_c   1.000
_cell.angle_alpha   90.00
_cell.angle_beta   90.00
_cell.angle_gamma   90.00
#
_symmetry.space_group_name_H-M   'P 1'
#
loop_
_entity.id
_entity.type
_entity.pdbx_description
1 polymer ?
#
loop_
_entity_poly.entity_id
_entity_poly.type
_entity_poly.pdbx_seq_one_letter_code
_entity_poly.pdbx_strand_id
1 'polypeptide(L)'
;MDAPEPTPIPAPPGQGTLPPVSAPARRFSRRRLFKLAGGAVALGFGAEFLRVVAFTNVHTVIPGRVYRTAQLKPEQLQRFIAEKGIRTVVNLRGVCSNMPWYIGECQTSHAANINQEDVTLSAKRYPAPVEVKRLIDVFDHTAYPVVMHCQRGADRTGLGSTVAKLLMTNEDLATARRQMWFRYGHFPYGRTAVLDEFFDYYAAWLAARNEEHAPDRFRRWVNTDYCPGPYRADLSLIGPKTFPAGRGFSVTVRARNTSIEPWTFTPGGTGGIRLRHTLTDHPAGETKHKAHVGHLARVVNPGEHIDLVCGIPPQPAGSYMLHADLLHGQPIELLNTDFVQYGSEPLMTNVIVS
;
A
#
# COMPACT_ATOMS: atom_id res chain seq x y z
N MET A 1 -66.96 -77.21 40.67
CA MET A 1 -66.90 -76.26 41.79
C MET A 1 -65.48 -76.28 42.29
N ASP A 2 -64.81 -75.14 42.13
CA ASP A 2 -63.48 -74.85 42.65
C ASP A 2 -63.38 -75.09 44.16
N ALA A 3 -62.20 -75.55 44.60
CA ALA A 3 -61.61 -75.14 45.86
C ALA A 3 -60.07 -75.20 45.72
N PRO A 4 -59.34 -74.24 46.31
CA PRO A 4 -58.20 -73.61 45.66
C PRO A 4 -56.85 -74.20 46.10
N GLU A 5 -55.87 -74.03 45.23
CA GLU A 5 -54.46 -74.36 45.43
C GLU A 5 -53.84 -73.52 46.58
N PRO A 6 -53.05 -74.11 47.49
CA PRO A 6 -52.48 -73.40 48.62
C PRO A 6 -51.35 -72.45 48.19
N THR A 7 -51.47 -71.19 48.61
CA THR A 7 -50.51 -70.09 48.42
C THR A 7 -49.11 -70.41 48.98
N PRO A 8 -48.02 -70.24 48.21
CA PRO A 8 -46.67 -70.28 48.73
C PRO A 8 -46.31 -69.01 49.51
N ILE A 9 -45.57 -69.20 50.60
CA ILE A 9 -45.03 -68.16 51.49
C ILE A 9 -44.02 -67.27 50.73
N PRO A 10 -43.96 -65.94 50.97
CA PRO A 10 -43.05 -65.05 50.26
C PRO A 10 -41.59 -65.30 50.66
N ALA A 11 -40.70 -65.37 49.66
CA ALA A 11 -39.26 -65.38 49.85
C ALA A 11 -38.76 -64.02 50.41
N PRO A 12 -37.66 -64.01 51.20
CA PRO A 12 -37.08 -62.76 51.71
C PRO A 12 -36.57 -61.89 50.56
N PRO A 13 -36.56 -60.55 50.71
CA PRO A 13 -36.19 -59.64 49.64
C PRO A 13 -34.75 -59.89 49.18
N GLY A 14 -34.61 -60.23 47.90
CA GLY A 14 -33.33 -60.35 47.22
C GLY A 14 -32.56 -59.03 47.26
N GLN A 15 -31.26 -59.13 47.48
CA GLN A 15 -30.32 -58.00 47.45
C GLN A 15 -30.49 -57.23 46.14
N GLY A 16 -30.98 -55.99 46.24
CA GLY A 16 -31.04 -55.08 45.11
C GLY A 16 -29.63 -54.86 44.57
N THR A 17 -29.34 -55.41 43.40
CA THR A 17 -28.18 -55.02 42.60
C THR A 17 -28.38 -53.57 42.19
N LEU A 18 -27.60 -52.68 42.80
CA LEU A 18 -27.51 -51.28 42.37
C LEU A 18 -27.22 -51.25 40.86
N PRO A 19 -27.93 -50.43 40.07
CA PRO A 19 -27.60 -50.30 38.65
C PRO A 19 -26.14 -49.85 38.51
N PRO A 20 -25.40 -50.33 37.49
CA PRO A 20 -24.02 -49.90 37.29
C PRO A 20 -24.00 -48.39 37.13
N VAL A 21 -23.24 -47.72 38.00
CA VAL A 21 -22.96 -46.28 37.90
C VAL A 21 -22.36 -46.03 36.52
N SER A 22 -23.14 -45.43 35.62
CA SER A 22 -22.65 -45.04 34.31
C SER A 22 -21.44 -44.12 34.50
N ALA A 23 -20.29 -44.50 33.97
CA ALA A 23 -19.08 -43.69 34.05
C ALA A 23 -19.40 -42.26 33.55
N PRO A 24 -18.94 -41.20 34.24
CA PRO A 24 -19.23 -39.84 33.83
C PRO A 24 -18.68 -39.66 32.41
N ALA A 25 -19.57 -39.36 31.46
CA ALA A 25 -19.17 -39.04 30.09
C ALA A 25 -18.06 -37.98 30.18
N ARG A 26 -16.88 -38.27 29.61
CA ARG A 26 -15.73 -37.36 29.60
C ARG A 26 -16.14 -36.04 28.93
N ARG A 27 -16.68 -35.11 29.70
CA ARG A 27 -16.99 -33.76 29.24
C ARG A 27 -15.65 -33.09 29.00
N PHE A 28 -15.31 -32.90 27.74
CA PHE A 28 -14.16 -32.09 27.36
C PHE A 28 -14.30 -30.72 28.02
N SER A 29 -13.38 -30.40 28.93
CA SER A 29 -13.31 -29.09 29.57
C SER A 29 -13.27 -28.02 28.48
N ARG A 30 -14.15 -27.02 28.56
CA ARG A 30 -14.16 -25.85 27.65
C ARG A 30 -12.75 -25.27 27.46
N ARG A 31 -11.91 -25.28 28.51
CA ARG A 31 -10.50 -24.85 28.44
C ARG A 31 -9.62 -25.71 27.53
N ARG A 32 -9.81 -27.04 27.50
CA ARG A 32 -9.12 -27.93 26.55
C ARG A 32 -9.61 -27.71 25.13
N LEU A 33 -10.92 -27.50 24.94
CA LEU A 33 -11.49 -27.16 23.64
C LEU A 33 -10.92 -25.83 23.11
N PHE A 34 -10.84 -24.80 23.95
CA PHE A 34 -10.20 -23.52 23.59
C PHE A 34 -8.70 -23.64 23.30
N LYS A 35 -7.96 -24.46 24.05
CA LYS A 35 -6.53 -24.72 23.76
C LYS A 35 -6.33 -25.48 22.45
N LEU A 36 -7.17 -26.47 22.17
CA LEU A 36 -7.13 -27.23 20.91
C LEU A 36 -7.55 -26.35 19.72
N ALA A 37 -8.60 -25.56 19.87
CA ALA A 37 -9.02 -24.58 18.87
C ALA A 37 -7.91 -23.54 18.62
N GLY A 38 -7.33 -22.95 19.67
CA GLY A 38 -6.21 -22.02 19.56
C GLY A 38 -4.97 -22.64 18.91
N GLY A 39 -4.65 -23.89 19.25
CA GLY A 39 -3.57 -24.65 18.61
C GLY A 39 -3.83 -24.93 17.13
N ALA A 40 -5.05 -25.31 16.75
CA ALA A 40 -5.43 -25.51 15.36
C ALA A 40 -5.41 -24.21 14.55
N VAL A 41 -5.85 -23.09 15.15
CA VAL A 41 -5.73 -21.76 14.54
C VAL A 41 -4.25 -21.39 14.33
N ALA A 42 -3.39 -21.57 15.34
CA ALA A 42 -1.97 -21.29 15.24
C ALA A 42 -1.25 -22.17 14.18
N LEU A 43 -1.59 -23.46 14.11
CA LEU A 43 -1.12 -24.36 13.06
C LEU A 43 -1.58 -23.93 11.67
N GLY A 44 -2.85 -23.52 11.52
CA GLY A 44 -3.39 -22.99 10.28
C GLY A 44 -2.65 -21.71 9.82
N PHE A 45 -2.42 -20.77 10.73
CA PHE A 45 -1.62 -19.58 10.45
C PHE A 45 -0.15 -19.91 10.11
N GLY A 46 0.47 -20.85 10.83
CA GLY A 46 1.84 -21.27 10.58
C GLY A 46 2.01 -21.95 9.21
N ALA A 47 1.07 -22.83 8.84
CA ALA A 47 1.06 -23.49 7.54
C ALA A 47 0.85 -22.48 6.39
N GLU A 48 -0.05 -21.52 6.54
CA GLU A 48 -0.30 -20.50 5.51
C GLU A 48 0.86 -19.51 5.39
N PHE A 49 1.49 -19.14 6.51
CA PHE A 49 2.72 -18.36 6.51
C PHE A 49 3.83 -19.10 5.75
N LEU A 50 4.08 -20.38 6.06
CA LEU A 50 5.04 -21.21 5.36
C LEU A 50 4.70 -21.34 3.87
N ARG A 51 3.43 -21.50 3.52
CA ARG A 51 2.98 -21.56 2.12
C ARG A 51 3.37 -20.29 1.35
N VAL A 52 3.11 -19.13 1.94
CA VAL A 52 3.42 -17.84 1.31
C VAL A 52 4.92 -17.53 1.28
N VAL A 53 5.68 -17.99 2.28
CA VAL A 53 7.14 -17.82 2.33
C VAL A 53 7.85 -18.77 1.36
N ALA A 54 7.42 -20.03 1.31
CA ALA A 54 8.14 -21.10 0.60
C ALA A 54 7.67 -21.31 -0.84
N PHE A 55 6.47 -20.86 -1.22
CA PHE A 55 5.91 -21.06 -2.56
C PHE A 55 5.64 -19.76 -3.30
N THR A 56 5.27 -19.90 -4.57
CA THR A 56 5.11 -18.82 -5.55
C THR A 56 3.82 -18.01 -5.40
N ASN A 57 3.05 -18.18 -4.32
CA ASN A 57 1.83 -17.43 -4.00
C ASN A 57 0.85 -17.26 -5.18
N VAL A 58 0.69 -18.32 -5.99
CA VAL A 58 -0.09 -18.32 -7.23
C VAL A 58 -1.58 -18.43 -6.91
N HIS A 59 -2.37 -17.46 -7.37
CA HIS A 59 -3.83 -17.45 -7.21
C HIS A 59 -4.54 -16.82 -8.41
N THR A 60 -5.77 -17.25 -8.64
CA THR A 60 -6.69 -16.61 -9.57
C THR A 60 -7.40 -15.45 -8.87
N VAL A 61 -7.41 -14.27 -9.49
CA VAL A 61 -8.13 -13.08 -9.03
C VAL A 61 -9.46 -12.97 -9.77
N ILE A 62 -9.42 -13.08 -11.10
CA ILE A 62 -10.59 -13.15 -11.99
C ILE A 62 -10.40 -14.35 -12.92
N PRO A 63 -11.27 -15.37 -12.86
CA PRO A 63 -11.13 -16.59 -13.66
C PRO A 63 -10.91 -16.32 -15.14
N GLY A 64 -9.88 -16.96 -15.72
CA GLY A 64 -9.54 -16.82 -17.13
C GLY A 64 -9.02 -15.44 -17.55
N ARG A 65 -8.87 -14.48 -16.64
CA ARG A 65 -8.55 -13.09 -16.98
C ARG A 65 -7.40 -12.53 -16.15
N VAL A 66 -7.42 -12.65 -14.83
CA VAL A 66 -6.43 -12.02 -13.94
C VAL A 66 -5.89 -13.03 -12.94
N TYR A 67 -4.58 -13.20 -12.95
CA TYR A 67 -3.84 -14.03 -12.01
C TYR A 67 -2.86 -13.19 -11.19
N ARG A 68 -2.52 -13.69 -10.00
CA ARG A 68 -1.54 -13.08 -9.10
C ARG A 68 -0.51 -14.10 -8.65
N THR A 69 0.75 -13.69 -8.53
CA THR A 69 1.83 -14.56 -8.05
C THR A 69 2.86 -13.78 -7.21
N ALA A 70 3.71 -14.50 -6.48
CA ALA A 70 5.05 -14.04 -6.16
C ALA A 70 5.90 -13.98 -7.44
N GLN A 71 7.09 -13.39 -7.34
CA GLN A 71 7.97 -13.35 -8.48
C GLN A 71 8.40 -14.75 -8.90
N LEU A 72 8.11 -15.12 -10.14
CA LEU A 72 8.49 -16.41 -10.71
C LEU A 72 9.91 -16.34 -11.27
N LYS A 73 10.64 -17.46 -11.21
CA LYS A 73 11.87 -17.60 -12.00
C LYS A 73 11.52 -17.74 -13.49
N PRO A 74 12.45 -17.42 -14.42
CA PRO A 74 12.22 -17.52 -15.87
C PRO A 74 11.53 -18.81 -16.33
N GLU A 75 12.00 -19.97 -15.87
CA GLU A 75 11.47 -21.27 -16.28
C GLU A 75 10.05 -21.51 -15.75
N GLN A 76 9.77 -21.00 -14.54
CA GLN A 76 8.45 -21.07 -13.93
C GLN A 76 7.47 -20.13 -14.63
N LEU A 77 7.92 -18.93 -14.99
CA LEU A 77 7.14 -17.96 -15.73
C LEU A 77 6.78 -18.51 -17.12
N GLN A 78 7.74 -19.07 -17.85
CA GLN A 78 7.50 -19.68 -19.16
C GLN A 78 6.42 -20.79 -19.09
N ARG A 79 6.51 -21.67 -18.09
CA ARG A 79 5.49 -22.71 -17.85
C ARG A 79 4.13 -22.11 -17.53
N PHE A 80 4.10 -21.08 -16.68
CA PHE A 80 2.86 -20.43 -16.29
C PHE A 80 2.19 -19.71 -17.47
N ILE A 81 2.98 -19.08 -18.34
CA ILE A 81 2.51 -18.47 -19.59
C ILE A 81 1.85 -19.53 -20.48
N ALA A 82 2.52 -20.66 -20.70
CA ALA A 82 1.99 -21.75 -21.52
C ALA A 82 0.72 -22.37 -20.92
N GLU A 83 0.69 -22.60 -19.60
CA GLU A 83 -0.44 -23.24 -18.91
C GLU A 83 -1.69 -22.35 -18.87
N LYS A 84 -1.53 -21.05 -18.59
CA LYS A 84 -2.65 -20.11 -18.41
C LYS A 84 -2.95 -19.27 -19.65
N GLY A 85 -2.15 -19.41 -20.71
CA GLY A 85 -2.26 -18.60 -21.92
C GLY A 85 -2.01 -17.12 -21.66
N ILE A 86 -1.12 -16.78 -20.73
CA ILE A 86 -0.86 -15.37 -20.34
C ILE A 86 -0.42 -14.56 -21.55
N ARG A 87 -1.03 -13.38 -21.73
CA ARG A 87 -0.67 -12.43 -22.79
C ARG A 87 0.03 -11.17 -22.26
N THR A 88 0.03 -10.95 -20.94
CA THR A 88 0.78 -9.84 -20.32
C THR A 88 1.25 -10.18 -18.91
N VAL A 89 2.50 -9.83 -18.62
CA VAL A 89 3.06 -9.80 -17.27
C VAL A 89 3.02 -8.37 -16.73
N VAL A 90 2.45 -8.17 -15.55
CA VAL A 90 2.41 -6.87 -14.86
C VAL A 90 3.35 -6.90 -13.65
N ASN A 91 4.48 -6.22 -13.77
CA ASN A 91 5.49 -6.10 -12.72
C ASN A 91 5.18 -4.89 -11.83
N LEU A 92 4.69 -5.15 -10.61
CA LEU A 92 4.33 -4.11 -9.64
C LEU A 92 5.53 -3.61 -8.82
N ARG A 93 6.77 -4.04 -9.16
CA ARG A 93 8.00 -3.57 -8.52
C ARG A 93 8.61 -2.38 -9.26
N GLY A 94 8.10 -2.03 -10.43
CA GLY A 94 8.69 -1.05 -11.34
C GLY A 94 9.92 -1.59 -12.08
N VAL A 95 10.43 -0.76 -12.99
CA VAL A 95 11.60 -1.05 -13.82
C VAL A 95 12.81 -1.28 -12.92
N CYS A 96 13.47 -2.44 -13.08
CA CYS A 96 14.66 -2.81 -12.31
C CYS A 96 15.79 -3.25 -13.26
N SER A 97 16.16 -2.39 -14.21
CA SER A 97 17.06 -2.70 -15.34
C SER A 97 18.45 -3.21 -14.95
N ASN A 98 18.89 -2.94 -13.72
CA ASN A 98 20.16 -3.42 -13.17
C ASN A 98 20.05 -4.77 -12.43
N MET A 99 18.85 -5.36 -12.34
CA MET A 99 18.62 -6.58 -11.58
C MET A 99 18.52 -7.81 -12.50
N PRO A 100 19.29 -8.88 -12.26
CA PRO A 100 19.27 -10.08 -13.10
C PRO A 100 17.88 -10.71 -13.26
N TRP A 101 17.07 -10.66 -12.20
CA TRP A 101 15.72 -11.22 -12.23
C TRP A 101 14.78 -10.48 -13.18
N TYR A 102 14.95 -9.16 -13.32
CA TYR A 102 14.12 -8.31 -14.18
C TYR A 102 14.50 -8.54 -15.62
N ILE A 103 15.81 -8.61 -15.90
CA ILE A 103 16.33 -8.96 -17.23
C ILE A 103 15.81 -10.33 -17.67
N GLY A 104 15.85 -11.33 -16.77
CA GLY A 104 15.33 -12.66 -17.07
C GLY A 104 13.82 -12.70 -17.34
N GLU A 105 13.04 -11.89 -16.60
CA GLU A 105 11.60 -11.72 -16.84
C GLU A 105 11.33 -11.10 -18.22
N CYS A 106 12.02 -10.00 -18.55
CA CYS A 106 11.94 -9.36 -19.87
C CYS A 106 12.29 -10.34 -21.00
N GLN A 107 13.37 -11.10 -20.85
CA GLN A 107 13.79 -12.10 -21.83
C GLN A 107 12.74 -13.20 -22.01
N THR A 108 12.13 -13.66 -20.91
CA THR A 108 11.08 -14.70 -20.94
C THR A 108 9.82 -14.19 -21.61
N SER A 109 9.35 -12.99 -21.23
CA SER A 109 8.19 -12.33 -21.82
C SER A 109 8.39 -12.07 -23.32
N HIS A 110 9.58 -11.59 -23.70
CA HIS A 110 9.94 -11.36 -25.09
C HIS A 110 9.99 -12.66 -25.91
N ALA A 111 10.64 -13.71 -25.39
CA ALA A 111 10.72 -15.00 -26.06
C ALA A 111 9.34 -15.67 -26.24
N ALA A 112 8.40 -15.41 -25.33
CA ALA A 112 7.01 -15.85 -25.43
C ALA A 112 6.13 -14.95 -26.31
N ASN A 113 6.65 -13.84 -26.84
CA ASN A 113 5.92 -12.83 -27.61
C ASN A 113 4.68 -12.28 -26.86
N ILE A 114 4.87 -11.93 -25.58
CA ILE A 114 3.83 -11.32 -24.73
C ILE A 114 4.28 -9.97 -24.19
N ASN A 115 3.32 -9.17 -23.74
CA ASN A 115 3.64 -7.83 -23.20
C ASN A 115 4.19 -7.93 -21.77
N GLN A 116 5.02 -6.96 -21.41
CA GLN A 116 5.40 -6.70 -20.02
C GLN A 116 5.12 -5.24 -19.68
N GLU A 117 4.38 -5.04 -18.60
CA GLU A 117 3.93 -3.74 -18.13
C GLU A 117 4.48 -3.47 -16.73
N ASP A 118 5.24 -2.38 -16.59
CA ASP A 118 5.83 -1.98 -15.32
C ASP A 118 4.98 -0.91 -14.62
N VAL A 119 4.64 -1.18 -13.37
CA VAL A 119 4.00 -0.21 -12.45
C VAL A 119 4.83 -0.15 -11.18
N THR A 120 5.27 1.05 -10.80
CA THR A 120 6.21 1.26 -9.71
C THR A 120 5.49 1.47 -8.38
N LEU A 121 5.06 0.37 -7.75
CA LEU A 121 4.45 0.42 -6.42
C LEU A 121 5.47 0.16 -5.31
N SER A 122 5.28 0.85 -4.19
CA SER A 122 5.97 0.57 -2.92
C SER A 122 5.07 -0.27 -2.02
N ALA A 123 5.66 -1.21 -1.27
CA ALA A 123 4.94 -1.94 -0.22
C ALA A 123 4.86 -1.15 1.10
N LYS A 124 5.60 -0.05 1.23
CA LYS A 124 5.82 0.68 2.49
C LYS A 124 5.52 2.18 2.40
N ARG A 125 5.02 2.64 1.25
CA ARG A 125 4.62 4.04 1.02
C ARG A 125 3.27 4.04 0.35
N TYR A 126 2.51 5.12 0.48
CA TYR A 126 1.27 5.27 -0.28
C TYR A 126 1.54 5.07 -1.79
N PRO A 127 0.57 4.49 -2.51
CA PRO A 127 0.60 4.48 -3.96
C PRO A 127 0.66 5.90 -4.51
N ALA A 128 1.62 6.20 -5.38
CA ALA A 128 1.66 7.49 -6.05
C ALA A 128 0.44 7.63 -6.99
N PRO A 129 -0.25 8.79 -7.04
CA PRO A 129 -1.42 8.96 -7.91
C PRO A 129 -1.14 8.70 -9.39
N VAL A 130 0.10 8.93 -9.86
CA VAL A 130 0.49 8.61 -11.24
C VAL A 130 0.58 7.10 -11.49
N GLU A 131 1.07 6.33 -10.52
CA GLU A 131 1.22 4.88 -10.64
C GLU A 131 -0.11 4.15 -10.51
N VAL A 132 -1.04 4.65 -9.69
CA VAL A 132 -2.41 4.11 -9.64
C VAL A 132 -3.13 4.37 -10.96
N LYS A 133 -2.98 5.56 -11.55
CA LYS A 133 -3.50 5.85 -12.90
C LYS A 133 -2.88 4.91 -13.94
N ARG A 134 -1.56 4.75 -13.93
CA ARG A 134 -0.85 3.82 -14.83
C ARG A 134 -1.38 2.39 -14.69
N LEU A 135 -1.66 1.93 -13.47
CA LEU A 135 -2.24 0.61 -13.24
C LEU A 135 -3.63 0.47 -13.87
N ILE A 136 -4.48 1.50 -13.75
CA ILE A 136 -5.78 1.55 -14.42
C ILE A 136 -5.60 1.48 -15.95
N ASP A 137 -4.69 2.30 -16.51
CA ASP A 137 -4.41 2.33 -17.94
C ASP A 137 -3.91 0.97 -18.47
N VAL A 138 -3.01 0.32 -17.71
CA VAL A 138 -2.54 -1.05 -18.01
C VAL A 138 -3.72 -2.01 -18.08
N PHE A 139 -4.62 -1.96 -17.10
CA PHE A 139 -5.79 -2.81 -17.10
C PHE A 139 -6.78 -2.52 -18.25
N ASP A 140 -6.85 -1.29 -18.73
CA ASP A 140 -7.75 -0.92 -19.83
C ASP A 140 -7.24 -1.35 -21.20
N HIS A 141 -5.93 -1.33 -21.40
CA HIS A 141 -5.33 -1.45 -22.73
C HIS A 141 -4.53 -2.73 -22.97
N THR A 142 -4.29 -3.52 -21.93
CA THR A 142 -3.46 -4.71 -22.05
C THR A 142 -4.19 -5.94 -22.60
N ALA A 143 -3.42 -6.96 -23.01
CA ALA A 143 -3.93 -8.21 -23.52
C ALA A 143 -4.15 -9.23 -22.38
N TYR A 144 -5.38 -9.72 -22.24
CA TYR A 144 -5.76 -10.70 -21.21
C TYR A 144 -5.67 -12.14 -21.69
N PRO A 145 -5.25 -13.13 -20.90
CA PRO A 145 -5.12 -13.07 -19.44
C PRO A 145 -3.81 -12.43 -18.99
N VAL A 146 -3.85 -11.73 -17.85
CA VAL A 146 -2.68 -11.10 -17.25
C VAL A 146 -2.24 -11.84 -16.01
N VAL A 147 -0.93 -11.83 -15.74
CA VAL A 147 -0.38 -12.21 -14.44
C VAL A 147 0.30 -11.00 -13.82
N MET A 148 -0.06 -10.65 -12.60
CA MET A 148 0.61 -9.58 -11.85
C MET A 148 1.42 -10.14 -10.68
N HIS A 149 2.56 -9.54 -10.41
CA HIS A 149 3.41 -9.96 -9.29
C HIS A 149 4.13 -8.80 -8.63
N CYS A 150 4.65 -9.08 -7.44
CA CYS A 150 5.67 -8.29 -6.79
C CYS A 150 6.75 -9.25 -6.30
N GLN A 151 7.50 -8.94 -5.23
CA GLN A 151 8.49 -9.89 -4.70
C GLN A 151 7.83 -11.19 -4.17
N ARG A 152 6.86 -11.06 -3.26
CA ARG A 152 6.22 -12.20 -2.56
C ARG A 152 4.75 -12.42 -2.94
N GLY A 153 4.21 -11.61 -3.85
CA GLY A 153 2.81 -11.71 -4.26
C GLY A 153 1.81 -11.28 -3.18
N ALA A 154 2.27 -10.58 -2.15
CA ALA A 154 1.47 -10.19 -0.97
C ALA A 154 0.95 -8.76 -1.10
N ASP A 155 1.75 -7.75 -0.72
CA ASP A 155 1.30 -6.37 -0.50
C ASP A 155 0.90 -5.64 -1.79
N ARG A 156 1.88 -5.31 -2.64
CA ARG A 156 1.64 -4.58 -3.91
C ARG A 156 0.72 -5.36 -4.84
N THR A 157 0.91 -6.68 -4.89
CA THR A 157 0.05 -7.59 -5.63
C THR A 157 -1.37 -7.64 -5.09
N GLY A 158 -1.56 -7.57 -3.77
CA GLY A 158 -2.87 -7.46 -3.16
C GLY A 158 -3.57 -6.16 -3.51
N LEU A 159 -2.83 -5.04 -3.53
CA LEU A 159 -3.34 -3.75 -3.98
C LEU A 159 -3.78 -3.83 -5.44
N GLY A 160 -2.90 -4.31 -6.33
CA GLY A 160 -3.22 -4.46 -7.76
C GLY A 160 -4.39 -5.41 -8.01
N SER A 161 -4.47 -6.50 -7.25
CA SER A 161 -5.57 -7.46 -7.31
C SER A 161 -6.89 -6.86 -6.85
N THR A 162 -6.87 -6.05 -5.78
CA THR A 162 -8.05 -5.31 -5.31
C THR A 162 -8.52 -4.32 -6.37
N VAL A 163 -7.61 -3.54 -6.96
CA VAL A 163 -7.91 -2.60 -8.05
C VAL A 163 -8.51 -3.33 -9.25
N ALA A 164 -7.97 -4.47 -9.67
CA ALA A 164 -8.54 -5.26 -10.76
C ALA A 164 -9.99 -5.68 -10.48
N LYS A 165 -10.30 -6.09 -9.24
CA LYS A 165 -11.66 -6.46 -8.83
C LYS A 165 -12.61 -5.26 -8.87
N LEU A 166 -12.18 -4.10 -8.36
CA LEU A 166 -12.96 -2.85 -8.38
C LEU A 166 -13.23 -2.33 -9.80
N LEU A 167 -12.36 -2.63 -10.77
CA LEU A 167 -12.51 -2.14 -12.14
C LEU A 167 -13.28 -3.10 -13.06
N MET A 168 -13.17 -4.41 -12.84
CA MET A 168 -13.59 -5.44 -13.81
C MET A 168 -14.71 -6.35 -13.32
N THR A 169 -15.19 -6.17 -12.10
CA THR A 169 -16.25 -6.99 -11.50
C THR A 169 -17.29 -6.12 -10.81
N ASN A 170 -18.47 -6.69 -10.52
CA ASN A 170 -19.53 -6.01 -9.79
C ASN A 170 -19.43 -6.24 -8.27
N GLU A 171 -18.25 -6.59 -7.76
CA GLU A 171 -18.05 -6.80 -6.33
C GLU A 171 -17.95 -5.48 -5.57
N ASP A 172 -18.45 -5.47 -4.34
CA ASP A 172 -18.30 -4.32 -3.45
C ASP A 172 -16.84 -4.13 -2.99
N LEU A 173 -16.56 -2.95 -2.41
CA LEU A 173 -15.23 -2.61 -1.92
C LEU A 173 -14.73 -3.61 -0.86
N ALA A 174 -15.61 -4.06 0.04
CA ALA A 174 -15.25 -4.97 1.12
C ALA A 174 -14.80 -6.34 0.59
N THR A 175 -15.45 -6.85 -0.46
CA THR A 175 -15.14 -8.12 -1.10
C THR A 175 -13.88 -8.00 -1.95
N ALA A 176 -13.72 -6.92 -2.71
CA ALA A 176 -12.50 -6.66 -3.46
C ALA A 176 -11.27 -6.60 -2.53
N ARG A 177 -11.38 -5.92 -1.38
CA ARG A 177 -10.31 -5.80 -0.37
C ARG A 177 -9.85 -7.13 0.23
N ARG A 178 -10.61 -8.21 0.06
CA ARG A 178 -10.17 -9.54 0.50
C ARG A 178 -8.89 -10.00 -0.20
N GLN A 179 -8.51 -9.39 -1.33
CA GLN A 179 -7.21 -9.60 -1.95
C GLN A 179 -6.02 -9.11 -1.10
N MET A 180 -6.28 -8.30 -0.07
CA MET A 180 -5.31 -7.87 0.95
C MET A 180 -5.38 -8.72 2.23
N TRP A 181 -5.95 -9.92 2.21
CA TRP A 181 -6.02 -10.76 3.42
C TRP A 181 -4.73 -11.50 3.75
N PHE A 182 -4.62 -11.88 5.02
CA PHE A 182 -3.51 -12.67 5.58
C PHE A 182 -3.21 -13.95 4.78
N ARG A 183 -4.22 -14.57 4.15
CA ARG A 183 -4.03 -15.77 3.30
C ARG A 183 -3.07 -15.51 2.13
N TYR A 184 -2.95 -14.27 1.69
CA TYR A 184 -2.02 -13.88 0.63
C TYR A 184 -0.68 -13.37 1.17
N GLY A 185 -0.49 -13.37 2.50
CA GLY A 185 0.71 -12.86 3.17
C GLY A 185 0.68 -11.39 3.54
N HIS A 186 -0.43 -10.69 3.29
CA HIS A 186 -0.55 -9.28 3.64
C HIS A 186 -0.94 -9.12 5.11
N PHE A 187 -0.28 -8.18 5.78
CA PHE A 187 -0.56 -7.82 7.17
C PHE A 187 -0.67 -6.29 7.26
N PRO A 188 -1.80 -5.74 7.71
CA PRO A 188 -2.03 -4.29 7.78
C PRO A 188 -1.38 -3.68 9.04
N TYR A 189 -0.10 -3.96 9.28
CA TYR A 189 0.63 -3.51 10.46
C TYR A 189 1.95 -2.84 10.09
N GLY A 190 2.32 -1.82 10.85
CA GLY A 190 3.51 -1.03 10.56
C GLY A 190 3.35 -0.30 9.23
N ARG A 191 4.33 -0.43 8.33
CA ARG A 191 4.38 0.39 7.10
C ARG A 191 3.54 -0.13 5.95
N THR A 192 3.11 -1.38 5.97
CA THR A 192 2.24 -1.94 4.93
C THR A 192 0.80 -1.47 5.08
N ALA A 193 0.42 -0.94 6.24
CA ALA A 193 -0.89 -0.37 6.52
C ALA A 193 -1.27 0.78 5.57
N VAL A 194 -0.28 1.51 5.02
CA VAL A 194 -0.52 2.58 4.03
C VAL A 194 -1.26 2.10 2.77
N LEU A 195 -1.19 0.80 2.46
CA LEU A 195 -1.92 0.21 1.33
C LEU A 195 -3.39 -0.05 1.66
N ASP A 196 -3.71 -0.31 2.92
CA ASP A 196 -5.10 -0.37 3.41
C ASP A 196 -5.68 1.02 3.51
N GLU A 197 -4.91 1.98 4.03
CA GLU A 197 -5.30 3.38 4.15
C GLU A 197 -5.67 3.98 2.78
N PHE A 198 -4.99 3.56 1.70
CA PHE A 198 -5.41 3.91 0.33
C PHE A 198 -6.88 3.58 0.06
N PHE A 199 -7.32 2.37 0.43
CA PHE A 199 -8.72 1.96 0.26
C PHE A 199 -9.63 2.56 1.34
N ASP A 200 -9.10 2.92 2.50
CA ASP A 200 -9.84 3.64 3.54
C ASP A 200 -10.17 5.07 3.08
N TYR A 201 -9.25 5.75 2.39
CA TYR A 201 -9.52 7.05 1.76
C TYR A 201 -10.60 6.96 0.70
N TYR A 202 -10.62 5.89 -0.10
CA TYR A 202 -11.70 5.66 -1.06
C TYR A 202 -13.03 5.38 -0.36
N ALA A 203 -13.03 4.54 0.68
CA ALA A 203 -14.23 4.25 1.48
C ALA A 203 -14.80 5.51 2.14
N ALA A 204 -13.94 6.36 2.71
CA ALA A 204 -14.33 7.63 3.31
C ALA A 204 -14.90 8.61 2.26
N TRP A 205 -14.30 8.66 1.07
CA TRP A 205 -14.79 9.51 -0.03
C TRP A 205 -16.18 9.09 -0.52
N LEU A 206 -16.44 7.78 -0.57
CA LEU A 206 -17.75 7.19 -0.87
C LEU A 206 -18.77 7.49 0.23
N ALA A 207 -18.40 7.24 1.49
CA ALA A 207 -19.26 7.48 2.65
C ALA A 207 -19.69 8.96 2.76
N ALA A 208 -18.77 9.90 2.52
CA ALA A 208 -19.06 11.33 2.52
C ALA A 208 -20.08 11.76 1.45
N ARG A 209 -20.31 10.93 0.43
CA ARG A 209 -21.27 11.15 -0.65
C ARG A 209 -22.51 10.27 -0.54
N ASN A 210 -22.56 9.38 0.45
CA ASN A 210 -23.58 8.34 0.55
C ASN A 210 -23.68 7.50 -0.74
N GLU A 211 -22.53 7.16 -1.32
CA GLU A 211 -22.41 6.37 -2.54
C GLU A 211 -21.77 5.00 -2.26
N GLU A 212 -22.16 3.99 -3.01
CA GLU A 212 -21.49 2.68 -2.99
C GLU A 212 -20.30 2.65 -3.97
N HIS A 213 -19.58 1.53 -4.03
CA HIS A 213 -18.57 1.36 -5.07
C HIS A 213 -19.21 1.18 -6.46
N ALA A 214 -18.56 1.76 -7.48
CA ALA A 214 -18.74 1.41 -8.89
C ALA A 214 -17.41 1.69 -9.63
N PRO A 215 -17.10 0.98 -10.73
CA PRO A 215 -15.86 1.17 -11.48
C PRO A 215 -15.60 2.64 -11.87
N ASP A 216 -16.59 3.34 -12.40
CA ASP A 216 -16.45 4.74 -12.82
C ASP A 216 -16.22 5.71 -11.65
N ARG A 217 -16.80 5.42 -10.49
CA ARG A 217 -16.55 6.20 -9.27
C ARG A 217 -15.12 6.00 -8.77
N PHE A 218 -14.62 4.77 -8.80
CA PHE A 218 -13.24 4.49 -8.43
C PHE A 218 -12.25 5.19 -9.38
N ARG A 219 -12.51 5.13 -10.70
CA ARG A 219 -11.74 5.86 -11.71
C ARG A 219 -11.74 7.36 -11.46
N ARG A 220 -12.92 7.96 -11.25
CA ARG A 220 -13.05 9.37 -10.92
C ARG A 220 -12.21 9.71 -9.69
N TRP A 221 -12.40 8.98 -8.60
CA TRP A 221 -11.69 9.23 -7.36
C TRP A 221 -10.17 9.18 -7.55
N VAL A 222 -9.62 8.17 -8.22
CA VAL A 222 -8.18 8.08 -8.51
C VAL A 222 -7.69 9.27 -9.36
N ASN A 223 -8.48 9.69 -10.34
CA ASN A 223 -8.10 10.74 -11.28
C ASN A 223 -8.18 12.15 -10.69
N THR A 224 -9.15 12.43 -9.81
CA THR A 224 -9.47 13.80 -9.37
C THR A 224 -9.29 14.02 -7.87
N ASP A 225 -9.58 13.04 -7.03
CA ASP A 225 -9.76 13.25 -5.59
C ASP A 225 -8.67 12.60 -4.74
N TYR A 226 -8.07 11.49 -5.19
CA TYR A 226 -7.13 10.70 -4.40
C TYR A 226 -5.93 11.54 -3.95
N CYS A 227 -5.86 11.78 -2.65
CA CYS A 227 -4.78 12.47 -1.96
C CYS A 227 -4.18 11.51 -0.93
N PRO A 228 -2.89 11.16 -1.02
CA PRO A 228 -2.26 10.27 -0.06
C PRO A 228 -1.90 11.05 1.21
N GLY A 229 -2.74 10.93 2.25
CA GLY A 229 -2.51 11.52 3.58
C GLY A 229 -2.07 13.00 3.50
N PRO A 230 -0.87 13.36 4.00
CA PRO A 230 -0.39 14.74 4.04
C PRO A 230 0.20 15.25 2.72
N TYR A 231 0.33 14.39 1.69
CA TYR A 231 1.19 14.66 0.53
C TYR A 231 0.51 15.45 -0.60
N ARG A 232 0.10 16.69 -0.33
CA ARG A 232 -0.34 17.64 -1.36
C ARG A 232 -0.17 19.09 -0.94
N ALA A 233 0.56 19.87 -1.74
CA ALA A 233 0.88 21.25 -1.47
C ALA A 233 0.69 22.15 -2.70
N ASP A 234 0.43 23.42 -2.45
CA ASP A 234 0.60 24.51 -3.41
C ASP A 234 1.74 25.43 -2.91
N LEU A 235 2.77 25.61 -3.75
CA LEU A 235 3.99 26.33 -3.42
C LEU A 235 4.11 27.59 -4.27
N SER A 236 4.28 28.74 -3.63
CA SER A 236 4.44 30.03 -4.32
C SER A 236 5.56 30.87 -3.72
N LEU A 237 6.17 31.69 -4.56
CA LEU A 237 7.18 32.66 -4.15
C LEU A 237 6.52 33.93 -3.61
N ILE A 238 6.96 34.39 -2.45
CA ILE A 238 6.56 35.68 -1.89
C ILE A 238 7.74 36.65 -1.92
N GLY A 239 7.54 37.81 -2.55
CA GLY A 239 8.53 38.89 -2.60
C GLY A 239 9.32 38.94 -3.92
N PRO A 240 10.52 39.55 -3.90
CA PRO A 240 11.28 39.85 -5.12
C PRO A 240 11.90 38.60 -5.74
N LYS A 241 12.17 38.69 -7.05
CA LYS A 241 12.96 37.72 -7.82
C LYS A 241 14.37 38.21 -8.15
N THR A 242 14.72 39.41 -7.70
CA THR A 242 16.01 40.05 -7.98
C THR A 242 16.70 40.38 -6.66
N PHE A 243 17.98 40.02 -6.56
CA PHE A 243 18.77 40.16 -5.34
C PHE A 243 20.15 40.75 -5.63
N PRO A 244 20.77 41.45 -4.67
CA PRO A 244 22.07 42.07 -4.87
C PRO A 244 23.20 41.04 -4.97
N ALA A 245 24.10 41.24 -5.94
CA ALA A 245 25.31 40.43 -6.07
C ALA A 245 26.25 40.56 -4.87
N GLY A 246 26.95 39.47 -4.54
CA GLY A 246 27.98 39.45 -3.50
C GLY A 246 27.47 39.54 -2.05
N ARG A 247 26.15 39.50 -1.82
CA ARG A 247 25.54 39.44 -0.48
C ARG A 247 24.59 38.26 -0.36
N GLY A 248 24.50 37.70 0.84
CA GLY A 248 23.49 36.68 1.15
C GLY A 248 22.09 37.30 1.08
N PHE A 249 21.12 36.52 0.62
CA PHE A 249 19.74 36.97 0.49
C PHE A 249 18.78 35.89 0.97
N SER A 250 17.51 36.26 1.14
CA SER A 250 16.46 35.33 1.56
C SER A 250 15.31 35.35 0.58
N VAL A 251 14.79 34.16 0.32
CA VAL A 251 13.60 33.95 -0.49
C VAL A 251 12.51 33.38 0.39
N THR A 252 11.30 33.94 0.35
CA THR A 252 10.17 33.40 1.10
C THR A 252 9.32 32.51 0.20
N VAL A 253 9.11 31.27 0.62
CA VAL A 253 8.23 30.32 -0.06
C VAL A 253 7.00 30.13 0.81
N ARG A 254 5.83 30.46 0.27
CA ARG A 254 4.53 30.14 0.87
C ARG A 254 4.15 28.72 0.48
N ALA A 255 3.95 27.88 1.48
CA ALA A 255 3.44 26.53 1.30
C ALA A 255 2.03 26.42 1.86
N ARG A 256 1.04 26.21 1.00
CA ARG A 256 -0.36 25.99 1.38
C ARG A 256 -0.67 24.51 1.43
N ASN A 257 -1.25 24.07 2.54
CA ASN A 257 -1.69 22.69 2.71
C ASN A 257 -2.99 22.47 1.94
N THR A 258 -2.92 21.70 0.86
CA THR A 258 -4.06 21.30 0.03
C THR A 258 -4.34 19.80 0.13
N SER A 259 -3.71 19.14 1.11
CA SER A 259 -3.91 17.72 1.40
C SER A 259 -5.13 17.49 2.31
N ILE A 260 -5.40 16.22 2.60
CA ILE A 260 -6.53 15.82 3.46
C ILE A 260 -6.13 15.72 4.94
N GLU A 261 -4.84 15.87 5.26
CA GLU A 261 -4.32 15.74 6.62
C GLU A 261 -3.48 16.96 7.05
N PRO A 262 -3.37 17.24 8.36
CA PRO A 262 -2.48 18.27 8.86
C PRO A 262 -1.00 17.94 8.59
N TRP A 263 -0.23 18.97 8.26
CA TRP A 263 1.22 18.88 8.21
C TRP A 263 1.82 19.11 9.58
N THR A 264 2.77 18.26 9.99
CA THR A 264 3.51 18.45 11.24
C THR A 264 4.97 18.78 10.96
N PHE A 265 5.38 19.99 11.31
CA PHE A 265 6.78 20.44 11.33
C PHE A 265 7.36 20.17 12.72
N THR A 266 8.65 19.80 12.77
CA THR A 266 9.36 19.51 14.02
C THR A 266 10.63 20.36 14.13
N PRO A 267 11.03 20.80 15.34
CA PRO A 267 12.30 21.52 15.53
C PRO A 267 13.56 20.68 15.23
N GLY A 268 13.45 19.35 15.28
CA GLY A 268 14.58 18.44 15.12
C GLY A 268 15.05 18.26 13.68
N GLY A 269 16.22 17.63 13.51
CA GLY A 269 16.75 17.23 12.20
C GLY A 269 16.07 15.99 11.60
N THR A 270 15.22 15.31 12.37
CA THR A 270 14.54 14.05 12.02
C THR A 270 13.03 14.15 12.24
N GLY A 271 12.27 13.47 11.39
CA GLY A 271 10.81 13.52 11.44
C GLY A 271 10.23 14.80 10.83
N GLY A 272 8.92 14.76 10.53
CA GLY A 272 8.15 15.93 10.15
C GLY A 272 8.38 16.43 8.72
N ILE A 273 7.54 17.38 8.33
CA ILE A 273 7.59 18.05 7.04
C ILE A 273 8.64 19.15 7.07
N ARG A 274 9.38 19.28 5.97
CA ARG A 274 10.41 20.31 5.74
C ARG A 274 10.33 20.77 4.30
N LEU A 275 10.79 21.97 4.03
CA LEU A 275 10.98 22.45 2.66
C LEU A 275 12.45 22.30 2.30
N ARG A 276 12.74 21.60 1.21
CA ARG A 276 14.06 21.59 0.58
C ARG A 276 14.08 22.65 -0.50
N HIS A 277 15.11 23.49 -0.48
CA HIS A 277 15.37 24.44 -1.56
C HIS A 277 16.75 24.20 -2.15
N THR A 278 16.82 24.25 -3.47
CA THR A 278 18.03 24.10 -4.27
C THR A 278 18.13 25.30 -5.19
N LEU A 279 19.30 25.93 -5.23
CA LEU A 279 19.65 26.95 -6.22
C LEU A 279 20.62 26.31 -7.22
N THR A 280 20.25 26.33 -8.50
CA THR A 280 21.13 25.87 -9.59
C THR A 280 21.45 27.00 -10.54
N ASP A 281 22.63 26.94 -11.16
CA ASP A 281 23.00 27.81 -12.26
C ASP A 281 22.04 27.64 -13.45
N HIS A 282 21.77 28.70 -14.19
CA HIS A 282 20.98 28.66 -15.41
C HIS A 282 21.77 29.29 -16.56
N PRO A 283 22.08 28.56 -17.65
CA PRO A 283 21.48 27.28 -18.06
C PRO A 283 22.30 26.03 -17.68
N ALA A 284 23.47 26.17 -17.04
CA ALA A 284 24.41 25.06 -16.84
C ALA A 284 23.92 23.96 -15.87
N GLY A 285 22.94 24.25 -15.02
CA GLY A 285 22.30 23.26 -14.13
C GLY A 285 23.13 22.86 -12.90
N GLU A 286 24.31 23.45 -12.70
CA GLU A 286 25.16 23.15 -11.55
C GLU A 286 24.50 23.60 -10.24
N THR A 287 24.44 22.73 -9.24
CA THR A 287 23.89 23.08 -7.92
C THR A 287 24.85 24.00 -7.15
N LYS A 288 24.45 25.25 -6.93
CA LYS A 288 25.21 26.24 -6.15
C LYS A 288 24.88 26.19 -4.67
N HIS A 289 23.65 25.85 -4.33
CA HIS A 289 23.21 25.77 -2.95
C HIS A 289 22.08 24.76 -2.78
N LYS A 290 22.06 24.06 -1.65
CA LYS A 290 20.98 23.14 -1.25
C LYS A 290 20.86 23.12 0.26
N ALA A 291 19.67 23.40 0.78
CA ALA A 291 19.40 23.37 2.21
C ALA A 291 17.94 22.99 2.50
N HIS A 292 17.65 22.86 3.80
CA HIS A 292 16.32 22.57 4.32
C HIS A 292 15.90 23.67 5.30
N VAL A 293 14.61 24.01 5.28
CA VAL A 293 13.96 24.88 6.25
C VAL A 293 12.69 24.19 6.79
N GLY A 294 12.07 24.78 7.80
CA GLY A 294 10.92 24.16 8.48
C GLY A 294 11.28 23.44 9.78
N HIS A 295 12.45 23.71 10.36
CA HIS A 295 12.83 23.20 11.68
C HIS A 295 12.15 24.00 12.81
N LEU A 296 10.82 23.88 12.92
CA LEU A 296 10.02 24.55 13.95
C LEU A 296 8.86 23.66 14.41
N ALA A 297 8.34 23.90 15.62
CA ALA A 297 7.15 23.22 16.12
C ALA A 297 5.89 23.90 15.56
N ARG A 298 5.31 23.35 14.50
CA ARG A 298 4.09 23.90 13.88
C ARG A 298 3.27 22.81 13.23
N VAL A 299 1.95 22.88 13.43
CA VAL A 299 0.97 22.10 12.67
C VAL A 299 0.30 23.03 11.66
N VAL A 300 0.21 22.63 10.39
CA VAL A 300 -0.50 23.40 9.35
C VAL A 300 -1.68 22.57 8.88
N ASN A 301 -2.90 22.97 9.24
CA ASN A 301 -4.11 22.23 8.90
C ASN A 301 -4.44 22.33 7.39
N PRO A 302 -5.24 21.39 6.83
CA PRO A 302 -5.78 21.55 5.48
C PRO A 302 -6.42 22.92 5.28
N GLY A 303 -6.05 23.61 4.19
CA GLY A 303 -6.50 24.96 3.86
C GLY A 303 -5.62 26.09 4.43
N GLU A 304 -4.83 25.82 5.48
CA GLU A 304 -3.85 26.78 6.03
C GLU A 304 -2.58 26.86 5.17
N HIS A 305 -1.74 27.85 5.46
CA HIS A 305 -0.41 27.98 4.86
C HIS A 305 0.65 28.32 5.91
N ILE A 306 1.91 28.14 5.51
CA ILE A 306 3.09 28.58 6.24
C ILE A 306 4.06 29.27 5.29
N ASP A 307 4.65 30.36 5.73
CA ASP A 307 5.69 31.07 4.99
C ASP A 307 7.06 30.63 5.53
N LEU A 308 7.88 30.09 4.64
CA LEU A 308 9.18 29.51 4.96
C LEU A 308 10.28 30.36 4.33
N VAL A 309 11.17 30.89 5.18
CA VAL A 309 12.27 31.77 4.74
C VAL A 309 13.50 30.92 4.41
N CYS A 310 13.86 30.87 3.13
CA CYS A 310 15.01 30.18 2.58
C CYS A 310 16.20 31.13 2.48
N GLY A 311 17.18 30.97 3.38
CA GLY A 311 18.43 31.73 3.32
C GLY A 311 19.38 31.18 2.25
N ILE A 312 19.91 32.06 1.40
CA ILE A 312 20.83 31.72 0.31
C ILE A 312 22.15 32.47 0.52
N PRO A 313 23.31 31.78 0.49
CA PRO A 313 24.62 32.42 0.64
C PRO A 313 24.94 33.34 -0.55
N PRO A 314 25.88 34.29 -0.41
CA PRO A 314 26.27 35.20 -1.49
C PRO A 314 26.50 34.49 -2.83
N GLN A 315 25.93 35.05 -3.90
CA GLN A 315 26.11 34.56 -5.26
C GLN A 315 26.73 35.66 -6.16
N PRO A 316 27.51 35.29 -7.19
CA PRO A 316 27.87 36.20 -8.27
C PRO A 316 26.65 36.74 -9.01
N ALA A 317 26.82 37.82 -9.77
CA ALA A 317 25.78 38.29 -10.67
C ALA A 317 25.49 37.23 -11.74
N GLY A 318 24.21 36.94 -11.99
CA GLY A 318 23.80 35.85 -12.87
C GLY A 318 22.33 35.50 -12.75
N SER A 319 21.90 34.53 -13.57
CA SER A 319 20.55 33.96 -13.54
C SER A 319 20.61 32.56 -12.92
N TYR A 320 19.72 32.31 -11.96
CA TYR A 320 19.67 31.05 -11.23
C TYR A 320 18.25 30.49 -11.25
N MET A 321 18.14 29.16 -11.17
CA MET A 321 16.87 28.48 -10.96
C MET A 321 16.73 28.10 -9.49
N LEU A 322 15.66 28.57 -8.86
CA LEU A 322 15.25 28.12 -7.53
C LEU A 322 14.25 26.98 -7.69
N HIS A 323 14.64 25.80 -7.19
CA HIS A 323 13.78 24.64 -7.04
C HIS A 323 13.43 24.46 -5.55
N ALA A 324 12.16 24.46 -5.19
CA ALA A 324 11.71 24.18 -3.82
C ALA A 324 10.59 23.14 -3.79
N ASP A 325 10.71 22.16 -2.90
CA ASP A 325 9.69 21.12 -2.69
C ASP A 325 9.59 20.73 -1.21
N LEU A 326 8.40 20.32 -0.78
CA LEU A 326 8.20 19.76 0.54
C LEU A 326 8.62 18.30 0.57
N LEU A 327 9.15 17.89 1.72
CA LEU A 327 9.45 16.50 2.00
C LEU A 327 9.05 16.15 3.42
N HIS A 328 8.58 14.92 3.59
CA HIS A 328 8.35 14.35 4.91
C HIS A 328 9.53 13.47 5.27
N GLY A 329 10.31 13.91 6.26
CA GLY A 329 11.38 13.11 6.85
C GLY A 329 10.80 12.05 7.78
N GLN A 330 11.19 10.80 7.60
CA GLN A 330 10.82 9.72 8.53
C GLN A 330 11.96 9.43 9.51
N PRO A 331 11.70 9.30 10.83
CA PRO A 331 12.77 9.18 11.84
C PRO A 331 13.65 7.93 11.73
N ILE A 332 13.16 6.83 11.15
CA ILE A 332 13.78 5.49 11.33
C ILE A 332 14.51 4.96 10.09
N GLU A 333 14.23 5.43 8.87
CA GLU A 333 14.81 4.81 7.64
C GLU A 333 15.31 5.79 6.58
N LEU A 334 15.43 7.11 6.88
CA LEU A 334 15.88 8.13 5.90
C LEU A 334 15.11 8.12 4.56
N LEU A 335 13.95 7.46 4.51
CA LEU A 335 13.04 7.47 3.37
C LEU A 335 12.30 8.81 3.37
N ASN A 336 12.99 9.85 2.92
CA ASN A 336 12.35 11.11 2.63
C ASN A 336 11.31 10.87 1.52
N THR A 337 10.12 11.38 1.77
CA THR A 337 9.00 11.32 0.84
C THR A 337 8.79 12.71 0.30
N ASP A 338 9.18 12.94 -0.96
CA ASP A 338 9.01 14.23 -1.62
C ASP A 338 7.55 14.38 -2.08
N PHE A 339 6.97 15.55 -1.89
CA PHE A 339 5.57 15.82 -2.22
C PHE A 339 5.32 15.74 -3.73
N VAL A 340 6.36 16.03 -4.54
CA VAL A 340 6.29 15.85 -5.99
C VAL A 340 5.97 14.42 -6.42
N GLN A 341 6.41 13.40 -5.64
CA GLN A 341 6.09 11.99 -5.93
C GLN A 341 4.58 11.70 -5.84
N TYR A 342 3.83 12.59 -5.20
CA TYR A 342 2.40 12.44 -4.91
C TYR A 342 1.52 13.47 -5.63
N GLY A 343 2.08 14.14 -6.64
CA GLY A 343 1.33 15.03 -7.52
C GLY A 343 1.27 16.49 -7.07
N SER A 344 2.11 16.90 -6.11
CA SER A 344 2.35 18.34 -5.90
C SER A 344 3.32 18.85 -6.96
N GLU A 345 3.17 20.09 -7.40
CA GLU A 345 4.17 20.72 -8.25
C GLU A 345 5.24 21.38 -7.38
N PRO A 346 6.54 21.11 -7.62
CA PRO A 346 7.60 21.85 -6.96
C PRO A 346 7.61 23.29 -7.46
N LEU A 347 7.97 24.23 -6.59
CA LEU A 347 8.19 25.62 -7.01
C LEU A 347 9.48 25.69 -7.83
N MET A 348 9.33 26.08 -9.10
CA MET A 348 10.43 26.35 -10.02
C MET A 348 10.35 27.80 -10.50
N THR A 349 11.32 28.63 -10.14
CA THR A 349 11.36 30.03 -10.59
C THR A 349 12.78 30.52 -10.85
N ASN A 350 12.93 31.34 -11.89
CA ASN A 350 14.15 32.09 -12.11
C ASN A 350 14.31 33.16 -11.03
N VAL A 351 15.55 33.31 -10.57
CA VAL A 351 16.03 34.30 -9.63
C VAL A 351 17.24 35.00 -10.26
N ILE A 352 17.22 36.33 -10.26
CA ILE A 352 18.28 37.17 -10.83
C ILE A 352 19.12 37.72 -9.69
N VAL A 353 20.43 37.63 -9.84
CA VAL A 353 21.40 38.28 -8.95
C VAL A 353 22.12 39.35 -9.76
N SER A 354 22.06 40.61 -9.31
CA SER A 354 22.60 41.77 -10.04
C SER A 354 23.31 42.74 -9.12
#